data_AF-A0A353E8B8-F1
#
_entry.id   AF-A0A353E8B8-F1
#
_cell.length_a   1.000
_cell.length_b   1.000
_cell.length_c   1.000
_cell.angle_alpha   90.00
_cell.angle_beta   90.00
_cell.angle_gamma   90.00
#
_symmetry.space_group_name_H-M   'P 1'
#
loop_
_entity.id
_entity.type
_entity.pdbx_description
1 polymer ?
#
loop_
_entity_poly.entity_id
_entity_poly.type
_entity_poly.pdbx_seq_one_letter_code
_entity_poly.pdbx_strand_id
1 'polypeptide(L)'
;PIHAKAQEPKAPRLSYAMTLHVKCTAAMEVGNIPQGKRVVIPIIGGTFEGKDEKGQDFKGEVLSGGADYQLVDTTHNRTRLEAIYNIKTS
;
A
#
# COMPACT_ATOMS: atom_id res chain seq x y z
N PRO A 1 -25.04 34.81 -23.24
CA PRO A 1 -24.58 33.58 -22.54
C PRO A 1 -23.44 33.91 -21.57
N ILE A 2 -23.74 33.89 -20.27
CA ILE A 2 -22.76 34.05 -19.19
C ILE A 2 -22.15 32.68 -18.91
N HIS A 3 -20.95 32.42 -19.42
CA HIS A 3 -20.17 31.25 -19.01
C HIS A 3 -19.65 31.52 -17.60
N ALA A 4 -20.18 30.81 -16.60
CA ALA A 4 -19.57 30.77 -15.28
C ALA A 4 -18.16 30.19 -15.44
N LYS A 5 -17.12 30.93 -14.99
CA LYS A 5 -15.77 30.38 -14.94
C LYS A 5 -15.78 29.19 -13.99
N ALA A 6 -15.42 28.00 -14.50
CA ALA A 6 -15.20 26.84 -13.66
C ALA A 6 -14.14 27.17 -12.62
N GLN A 7 -14.42 26.90 -11.36
CA GLN A 7 -13.47 27.13 -10.27
C GLN A 7 -12.34 26.11 -10.41
N GLU A 8 -11.09 26.58 -10.37
CA GLU A 8 -9.93 25.69 -10.43
C GLU A 8 -9.93 24.75 -9.20
N PRO A 9 -9.70 23.44 -9.40
CA PRO A 9 -9.69 22.49 -8.30
C PRO A 9 -8.51 22.79 -7.38
N LYS A 10 -8.79 22.98 -6.10
CA LYS A 10 -7.76 23.16 -5.08
C LYS A 10 -7.13 21.81 -4.74
N ALA A 11 -5.80 21.74 -4.76
CA ALA A 11 -5.07 20.54 -4.38
C ALA A 11 -5.37 20.15 -2.91
N PRO A 12 -5.48 18.84 -2.61
CA PRO A 12 -5.65 18.36 -1.25
C PRO A 12 -4.39 18.63 -0.41
N ARG A 13 -4.57 18.81 0.90
CA ARG A 13 -3.44 18.81 1.84
C ARG A 13 -3.19 17.38 2.33
N LEU A 14 -1.95 17.09 2.67
CA LEU A 14 -1.55 15.82 3.28
C LEU A 14 -1.35 16.02 4.79
N SER A 15 -1.83 15.05 5.57
CA SER A 15 -1.51 14.90 6.99
C SER A 15 -1.01 13.49 7.22
N TYR A 16 -0.02 13.35 8.11
CA TYR A 16 0.44 12.04 8.56
C TYR A 16 -0.72 11.31 9.27
N ALA A 17 -0.98 10.06 8.87
CA ALA A 17 -2.01 9.22 9.47
C ALA A 17 -1.39 8.13 10.36
N MET A 18 -0.52 7.30 9.79
CA MET A 18 0.09 6.17 10.51
C MET A 18 1.35 5.65 9.80
N THR A 19 2.12 4.84 10.53
CA THR A 19 3.24 4.04 10.03
C THR A 19 2.93 2.57 10.27
N LEU A 20 3.13 1.73 9.24
CA LEU A 20 3.02 0.28 9.35
C LEU A 20 4.42 -0.35 9.27
N HIS A 21 4.81 -1.11 10.29
CA HIS A 21 6.01 -1.92 10.33
C HIS A 21 5.67 -3.35 9.89
N VAL A 22 5.63 -3.57 8.58
CA VAL A 22 5.17 -4.83 7.98
C VAL A 22 6.30 -5.87 7.96
N LYS A 23 6.04 -7.05 8.53
CA LYS A 23 6.96 -8.18 8.51
C LYS A 23 6.67 -9.08 7.32
N CYS A 24 7.68 -9.26 6.48
CA CYS A 24 7.61 -10.11 5.29
C CYS A 24 8.55 -11.30 5.39
N THR A 25 8.24 -12.36 4.64
CA THR A 25 9.20 -13.45 4.36
C THR A 25 10.01 -13.15 3.09
N ALA A 26 10.90 -14.07 2.73
CA ALA A 26 11.63 -13.98 1.48
C ALA A 26 10.67 -13.97 0.27
N ALA A 27 11.07 -13.26 -0.78
CA ALA A 27 10.33 -13.22 -2.03
C ALA A 27 10.26 -14.63 -2.66
N MET A 28 9.07 -15.02 -3.08
CA MET A 28 8.82 -16.24 -3.84
C MET A 28 8.72 -15.88 -5.32
N GLU A 29 9.64 -16.40 -6.13
CA GLU A 29 9.57 -16.27 -7.57
C GLU A 29 8.53 -17.25 -8.12
N VAL A 30 7.41 -16.75 -8.61
CA VAL A 30 6.36 -17.61 -9.20
C VAL A 30 6.74 -18.01 -10.62
N GLY A 31 7.33 -17.09 -11.38
CA GLY A 31 7.87 -17.36 -12.71
C GLY A 31 7.68 -16.23 -13.70
N ASN A 32 8.04 -16.50 -14.95
CA ASN A 32 7.90 -15.57 -16.07
C ASN A 32 6.50 -15.68 -16.69
N ILE A 33 5.93 -14.53 -17.05
CA ILE A 33 4.69 -14.36 -17.79
C ILE A 33 4.93 -13.38 -18.96
N PRO A 34 4.04 -13.28 -19.95
CA PRO A 34 4.26 -12.39 -21.11
C PRO A 34 4.56 -10.93 -20.74
N GLN A 35 4.03 -10.45 -19.60
CA GLN A 35 4.21 -9.09 -19.11
C GLN A 35 5.43 -8.89 -18.19
N GLY A 36 6.26 -9.92 -17.97
CA GLY A 36 7.44 -9.86 -17.11
C GLY A 36 7.50 -11.00 -16.10
N LYS A 37 7.89 -10.72 -14.86
CA LYS A 37 8.04 -11.74 -13.80
C LYS A 37 7.04 -11.54 -12.67
N ARG A 38 6.41 -12.61 -12.22
CA ARG A 38 5.54 -12.62 -11.04
C ARG A 38 6.36 -13.00 -9.80
N VAL A 39 6.32 -12.14 -8.79
CA VAL A 39 6.93 -12.35 -7.48
C VAL A 39 5.85 -12.18 -6.41
N VAL A 40 5.86 -13.02 -5.38
CA VAL A 40 4.94 -12.93 -4.25
C VAL A 40 5.75 -12.84 -2.96
N ILE A 41 5.45 -11.83 -2.14
CA ILE A 41 6.12 -11.61 -0.85
C ILE A 41 5.08 -11.80 0.27
N PRO A 42 5.07 -12.94 0.96
CA PRO A 42 4.11 -13.19 2.05
C PRO A 42 4.30 -12.22 3.21
N ILE A 43 3.18 -11.63 3.65
CA ILE A 43 3.09 -10.77 4.83
C ILE A 43 2.67 -11.64 6.02
N ILE A 44 3.57 -11.74 6.99
CA ILE A 44 3.45 -12.64 8.15
C ILE A 44 3.19 -11.91 9.47
N GLY A 45 2.86 -10.63 9.39
CA GLY A 45 2.42 -9.81 10.51
C GLY A 45 3.11 -8.46 10.55
N GLY A 46 3.17 -7.85 11.73
CA GLY A 46 3.75 -6.53 11.94
C GLY A 46 2.96 -5.72 12.97
N THR A 47 3.34 -4.46 13.13
CA THR A 47 2.65 -3.50 14.00
C THR A 47 2.36 -2.22 13.27
N PHE A 48 1.48 -1.38 13.81
CA PHE A 48 1.30 -0.02 13.33
C PHE A 48 1.02 0.94 14.48
N GLU A 49 1.41 2.19 14.28
CA GLU A 49 1.08 3.33 15.14
C GLU A 49 0.66 4.54 14.31
N GLY A 50 -0.31 5.31 14.79
CA GLY A 50 -0.85 6.45 14.07
C GLY A 50 -1.61 7.44 14.94
N LYS A 51 -2.09 8.50 14.30
CA LYS A 51 -2.95 9.53 14.88
C LYS A 51 -4.25 9.65 14.09
N ASP A 52 -5.38 9.73 14.79
CA ASP A 52 -6.66 10.03 14.17
C ASP A 52 -6.77 11.52 13.77
N GLU A 53 -7.89 11.91 13.18
CA GLU A 53 -8.15 13.29 12.73
C GLU A 53 -8.15 14.32 13.89
N LYS A 54 -8.32 13.86 15.14
CA LYS A 54 -8.28 14.68 16.36
C LYS A 54 -6.90 14.67 17.03
N GLY A 55 -5.93 13.96 16.46
CA GLY A 55 -4.57 13.82 16.98
C GLY A 55 -4.41 12.76 18.07
N GLN A 56 -5.44 11.95 18.32
CA GLN A 56 -5.41 10.86 19.31
C GLN A 56 -4.63 9.68 18.77
N ASP A 57 -3.79 9.08 19.62
CA ASP A 57 -2.98 7.93 19.24
C ASP A 57 -3.85 6.68 19.08
N PHE A 58 -3.59 5.92 18.02
CA PHE A 58 -4.12 4.58 17.84
C PHE A 58 -3.02 3.66 17.32
N LYS A 59 -3.13 2.37 17.65
CA LYS A 59 -2.13 1.37 17.31
C LYS A 59 -2.77 0.00 17.15
N GLY A 60 -1.99 -0.95 16.66
CA GLY A 60 -2.41 -2.33 16.55
C GLY A 60 -1.42 -3.19 15.79
N GLU A 61 -1.94 -4.26 15.20
CA GLU A 61 -1.16 -5.31 14.57
C GLU A 61 -1.53 -5.46 13.10
N VAL A 62 -0.53 -5.78 12.28
CA VAL A 62 -0.76 -6.34 10.94
C VAL A 62 -0.94 -7.84 11.12
N LEU A 63 -2.02 -8.39 10.59
CA LEU A 63 -2.32 -9.82 10.71
C LEU A 63 -1.55 -10.63 9.68
N SER A 64 -1.13 -11.84 10.06
CA SER A 64 -0.60 -12.83 9.11
C SER A 64 -1.69 -13.31 8.16
N GLY A 65 -1.35 -13.54 6.89
CA GLY A 65 -2.25 -14.12 5.88
C GLY A 65 -2.44 -13.30 4.61
N GLY A 66 -1.72 -12.18 4.47
CA GLY A 66 -1.67 -11.38 3.26
C GLY A 66 -0.38 -11.59 2.45
N ALA A 67 -0.26 -10.87 1.34
CA ALA A 67 0.97 -10.81 0.55
C ALA A 67 1.03 -9.53 -0.29
N ASP A 68 2.23 -9.18 -0.75
CA ASP A 68 2.45 -8.28 -1.88
C ASP A 68 2.68 -9.09 -3.17
N TYR A 69 1.80 -8.87 -4.15
CA TYR A 69 1.80 -9.52 -5.45
C TYR A 69 2.45 -8.60 -6.49
N GLN A 70 3.76 -8.78 -6.67
CA GLN A 70 4.54 -7.93 -7.56
C GLN A 70 4.54 -8.45 -8.99
N LEU A 71 4.32 -7.53 -9.95
CA LEU A 71 4.62 -7.75 -11.36
C LEU A 71 5.83 -6.89 -11.73
N VAL A 72 6.98 -7.55 -11.92
CA VAL A 72 8.21 -6.92 -12.43
C VAL A 72 8.10 -6.88 -13.95
N ASP A 73 7.74 -5.72 -14.48
CA ASP A 73 7.61 -5.44 -15.91
C ASP A 73 9.01 -5.13 -16.48
N THR A 74 9.61 -6.14 -17.12
CA THR A 74 10.95 -6.05 -17.69
C THR A 74 11.00 -5.24 -18.99
N THR A 75 9.85 -5.00 -19.62
CA THR A 75 9.76 -4.21 -20.86
C THR A 75 9.83 -2.71 -20.55
N HIS A 76 9.15 -2.27 -19.49
CA HIS A 76 9.10 -0.87 -19.09
C HIS A 76 9.99 -0.55 -17.88
N ASN A 77 10.77 -1.53 -17.40
CA ASN A 77 11.66 -1.43 -16.24
C ASN A 77 10.96 -0.84 -14.99
N ARG A 78 9.80 -1.41 -14.64
CA ARG A 78 9.01 -0.98 -13.47
C ARG A 78 8.44 -2.18 -12.73
N THR A 79 8.08 -1.98 -11.47
CA THR A 79 7.37 -3.00 -10.68
C THR A 79 6.00 -2.46 -10.30
N ARG A 80 4.96 -3.21 -10.64
CA ARG A 80 3.62 -2.98 -10.11
C ARG A 80 3.48 -3.74 -8.80
N LEU A 81 3.11 -3.04 -7.74
CA LEU A 81 2.88 -3.57 -6.40
C LEU A 81 1.39 -3.73 -6.14
N GLU A 82 1.01 -4.80 -5.44
CA GLU A 82 -0.37 -5.08 -5.07
C GLU A 82 -0.38 -5.85 -3.74
N ALA A 83 -0.44 -5.11 -2.64
CA ALA A 83 -0.46 -5.67 -1.30
C ALA A 83 -1.90 -5.78 -0.77
N ILE A 84 -2.28 -7.00 -0.37
CA ILE A 84 -3.58 -7.28 0.25
C ILE A 84 -3.32 -7.96 1.59
N TYR A 85 -3.74 -7.32 2.67
CA TYR A 85 -3.56 -7.79 4.04
C TYR A 85 -4.56 -7.08 4.96
N ASN A 86 -4.66 -7.55 6.21
CA ASN A 86 -5.56 -7.01 7.21
C ASN A 86 -4.76 -6.40 8.37
N ILE A 87 -5.30 -5.34 8.98
CA ILE A 87 -4.81 -4.79 10.24
C ILE A 87 -5.91 -4.88 11.30
N LYS A 88 -5.51 -5.01 12.56
CA LYS A 88 -6.41 -5.07 13.71
C LYS A 88 -6.00 -4.01 14.72
N THR A 89 -6.89 -3.07 15.02
CA THR A 89 -6.71 -2.08 16.09
C THR A 89 -6.71 -2.77 17.46
N SER A 90 -5.93 -2.24 18.40
CA SER A 90 -5.95 -2.64 19.82
C SER A 90 -7.19 -2.15 20.54
#